data_AF-A0A379E082-F1
#
_entry.id   AF-A0A379E082-F1
#
_cell.length_a   1.000
_cell.length_b   1.000
_cell.length_c   1.000
_cell.angle_alpha   90.00
_cell.angle_beta   90.00
_cell.angle_gamma   90.00
#
_symmetry.space_group_name_H-M   'P 1'
#
loop_
_entity.id
_entity.type
_entity.pdbx_description
1 polymer ?
#
loop_
_entity_poly.entity_id
_entity_poly.type
_entity_poly.pdbx_seq_one_letter_code
_entity_poly.pdbx_strand_id
1 'polypeptide(L)'
;MISTNISIEDEFSFNVYFNLNKKYKNNKYEIVLKSKIKGEKVSIPIGAKIEKDFWIKRDATHPYEKAKVDSSSGAVKQKECKAINKKIEKLLSYCHDYADAVNIAPTENEIIEYNASTFKEFIQKKLTQV
;
A
#
# COMPACT_ATOMS: atom_id res chain seq x y z
N MET A 1 13.98 0.42 -7.23
CA MET A 1 12.64 -0.18 -7.14
C MET A 1 12.55 -0.83 -5.78
N ILE A 2 11.88 -0.25 -4.78
CA ILE A 2 11.26 -1.11 -3.76
C ILE A 2 10.07 -1.74 -4.47
N SER A 3 10.38 -2.80 -5.22
CA SER A 3 9.82 -4.08 -4.84
C SER A 3 10.22 -4.23 -3.38
N THR A 4 9.26 -4.10 -2.46
CA THR A 4 9.34 -5.07 -1.38
C THR A 4 9.01 -6.33 -2.15
N ASN A 5 10.06 -6.96 -2.69
CA ASN A 5 9.92 -8.29 -3.19
C ASN A 5 9.62 -9.01 -1.88
N ILE A 6 8.34 -9.17 -1.59
CA ILE A 6 7.93 -10.06 -0.53
C ILE A 6 8.15 -11.42 -1.20
N SER A 7 9.43 -11.78 -1.29
CA SER A 7 9.93 -13.03 -1.82
C SER A 7 9.76 -13.99 -0.67
N ILE A 8 8.71 -14.75 -0.77
CA ILE A 8 8.56 -15.96 0.03
C ILE A 8 8.66 -17.08 -1.01
N GLU A 9 9.64 -17.96 -0.78
CA GLU A 9 10.05 -19.13 -1.58
C GLU A 9 9.36 -19.27 -2.94
N ASP A 10 10.11 -19.13 -4.04
CA ASP A 10 9.86 -19.29 -5.50
C ASP A 10 8.42 -19.28 -6.10
N GLU A 11 7.36 -19.62 -5.37
CA GLU A 11 5.95 -19.70 -5.76
C GLU A 11 5.09 -18.48 -5.35
N PHE A 12 5.46 -17.70 -4.31
CA PHE A 12 4.58 -16.67 -3.71
C PHE A 12 5.20 -15.27 -3.64
N SER A 13 5.53 -14.66 -4.79
CA SER A 13 6.04 -13.28 -4.85
C SER A 13 5.04 -12.28 -5.46
N PHE A 14 4.85 -11.13 -4.79
CA PHE A 14 4.11 -10.00 -5.34
C PHE A 14 4.77 -8.65 -5.00
N ASN A 15 4.51 -7.67 -5.87
CA ASN A 15 5.04 -6.31 -5.73
C ASN A 15 3.92 -5.34 -5.36
N VAL A 16 4.13 -4.56 -4.30
CA VAL A 16 3.21 -3.49 -3.89
C VAL A 16 3.80 -2.12 -4.19
N TYR A 17 2.95 -1.21 -4.66
CA TYR A 17 3.31 0.19 -4.85
C TYR A 17 2.09 1.07 -4.62
N PHE A 18 2.32 2.28 -4.15
CA PHE A 18 1.29 3.31 -4.04
C PHE A 18 1.30 4.15 -5.30
N ASN A 19 0.18 4.76 -5.66
CA ASN A 19 0.11 5.74 -6.73
C ASN A 19 -1.08 6.69 -6.50
N LEU A 20 -1.07 7.82 -7.19
CA LEU A 20 -2.21 8.73 -7.25
C LEU A 20 -3.21 8.25 -8.31
N ASN A 21 -4.48 8.20 -7.93
CA ASN A 21 -5.59 7.92 -8.83
C ASN A 21 -6.69 8.97 -8.62
N LYS A 22 -7.40 9.32 -9.70
CA LYS A 22 -8.58 10.21 -9.74
C LYS A 22 -8.39 11.58 -9.07
N LYS A 23 -8.62 12.66 -9.81
CA LYS A 23 -8.63 14.02 -9.26
C LYS A 23 -9.95 14.29 -8.51
N TYR A 24 -9.88 14.80 -7.28
CA TYR A 24 -11.01 15.22 -6.45
C TYR A 24 -11.06 16.76 -6.34
N LYS A 25 -12.05 17.28 -5.59
CA LYS A 25 -12.14 18.71 -5.24
C LYS A 25 -10.84 19.19 -4.57
N ASN A 26 -10.50 20.47 -4.76
CA ASN A 26 -9.32 21.13 -4.21
C ASN A 26 -7.97 20.53 -4.67
N ASN A 27 -7.90 20.04 -5.91
CA ASN A 27 -6.68 19.49 -6.52
C ASN A 27 -6.04 18.32 -5.75
N LYS A 28 -6.81 17.66 -4.87
CA LYS A 28 -6.36 16.46 -4.17
C LYS A 28 -6.60 15.22 -5.03
N TYR A 29 -5.69 14.26 -4.95
CA TYR A 29 -5.75 12.95 -5.60
C TYR A 29 -5.89 11.87 -4.53
N GLU A 30 -6.59 10.78 -4.83
CA GLU A 30 -6.65 9.64 -3.92
C GLU A 30 -5.42 8.76 -4.08
N ILE A 31 -4.91 8.29 -2.95
CA ILE A 31 -3.83 7.32 -2.91
C ILE A 31 -4.43 5.93 -3.06
N VAL A 32 -3.80 5.11 -3.89
CA VAL A 32 -4.23 3.74 -4.19
C VAL A 32 -3.05 2.80 -4.01
N LEU A 33 -3.25 1.73 -3.26
CA LEU A 33 -2.36 0.58 -3.22
C LEU A 33 -2.58 -0.25 -4.47
N LYS A 34 -1.52 -0.55 -5.20
CA LYS A 34 -1.55 -1.38 -6.40
C LYS A 34 -0.62 -2.57 -6.24
N SER A 35 -1.05 -3.71 -6.75
CA SER A 35 -0.29 -4.95 -6.77
C SER A 35 -0.58 -5.74 -8.04
N LYS A 36 0.27 -6.73 -8.35
CA LYS A 36 0.01 -7.74 -9.36
C LYS A 36 0.25 -9.12 -8.74
N ILE A 37 -0.78 -9.96 -8.72
CA ILE A 37 -0.77 -11.30 -8.12
C ILE A 37 -1.22 -12.29 -9.19
N LYS A 38 -0.41 -13.32 -9.47
CA LYS A 38 -0.69 -14.33 -10.53
C LYS A 38 -1.14 -13.76 -11.88
N GLY A 39 -0.58 -12.64 -12.31
CA GLY A 39 -0.98 -11.99 -13.58
C GLY A 39 -2.08 -10.93 -13.43
N GLU A 40 -2.89 -11.00 -12.38
CA GLU A 40 -4.02 -10.12 -12.14
C GLU A 40 -3.63 -8.86 -11.38
N LYS A 41 -4.17 -7.71 -11.82
CA LYS A 41 -3.90 -6.41 -11.20
C LYS A 41 -4.90 -6.15 -10.07
N VAL A 42 -4.39 -5.81 -8.90
CA VAL A 42 -5.18 -5.37 -7.75
C VAL A 42 -4.99 -3.88 -7.53
N SER A 43 -6.08 -3.18 -7.20
CA SER A 43 -6.11 -1.75 -6.93
C SER A 43 -7.05 -1.48 -5.76
N ILE A 44 -6.52 -0.99 -4.64
CA ILE A 44 -7.25 -0.77 -3.39
C ILE A 44 -7.14 0.72 -3.01
N PRO A 45 -8.23 1.50 -3.10
CA PRO A 45 -8.27 2.86 -2.60
C PRO A 45 -8.01 2.86 -1.09
N ILE A 46 -7.05 3.67 -0.63
CA ILE A 46 -6.69 3.68 0.79
C ILE A 46 -7.48 4.74 1.57
N GLY A 47 -8.36 5.50 0.92
CA GLY A 47 -9.18 6.55 1.55
C GLY A 47 -8.38 7.76 2.05
N ALA A 48 -7.12 7.91 1.63
CA ALA A 48 -6.30 9.09 1.89
C ALA A 48 -6.15 9.92 0.61
N LYS A 49 -6.15 11.25 0.76
CA LYS A 49 -6.09 12.20 -0.36
C LYS A 49 -4.95 13.19 -0.17
N ILE A 50 -4.25 13.54 -1.24
CA ILE A 50 -3.08 14.42 -1.19
C ILE A 50 -3.03 15.34 -2.41
N GLU A 51 -2.54 16.57 -2.22
CA GLU A 51 -2.15 17.44 -3.34
C GLU A 51 -0.96 16.81 -4.09
N LYS A 52 -0.99 16.86 -5.43
CA LYS A 52 0.04 16.19 -6.26
C LYS A 52 1.46 16.65 -5.93
N ASP A 53 1.66 17.92 -5.62
CA ASP A 53 2.98 18.52 -5.32
C ASP A 53 3.59 18.00 -4.01
N PHE A 54 2.76 17.36 -3.17
CA PHE A 54 3.18 16.74 -1.92
C PHE A 54 3.35 15.22 -2.05
N TRP A 55 3.22 14.67 -3.26
CA TRP A 55 3.47 13.25 -3.50
C TRP A 55 4.88 13.07 -4.09
N ILE A 56 5.73 12.39 -3.34
CA ILE A 56 7.07 12.03 -3.77
C ILE A 56 6.96 10.71 -4.53
N LYS A 57 7.23 10.77 -5.84
CA LYS A 57 7.40 9.58 -6.64
C LYS A 57 8.71 8.89 -6.29
N ARG A 58 8.76 7.59 -6.50
CA ARG A 58 9.98 6.81 -6.34
C ARG A 58 11.07 7.34 -7.27
N ASP A 59 12.23 7.57 -6.71
CA ASP A 59 13.45 7.94 -7.43
C ASP A 59 14.67 7.28 -6.77
N ALA A 60 15.90 7.67 -7.13
CA ALA A 60 17.11 7.11 -6.56
C ALA A 60 17.26 7.40 -5.05
N THR A 61 16.69 8.50 -4.57
CA THR A 61 16.77 8.98 -3.17
C THR A 61 15.55 8.58 -2.33
N HIS A 62 14.43 8.28 -2.99
CA HIS A 62 13.18 7.87 -2.37
C HIS A 62 12.83 6.47 -2.87
N PRO A 63 13.19 5.43 -2.09
CA PRO A 63 13.11 4.07 -2.60
C PRO A 63 11.64 3.57 -2.70
N TYR A 64 10.68 4.31 -2.12
CA TYR A 64 9.23 4.11 -2.19
C TYR A 64 8.46 5.42 -2.42
N GLU A 65 7.23 5.33 -2.91
CA GLU A 65 6.32 6.49 -3.04
C GLU A 65 5.75 6.89 -1.67
N LYS A 66 5.75 8.18 -1.36
CA LYS A 66 5.31 8.70 -0.05
C LYS A 66 4.83 10.14 -0.11
N ALA A 67 4.19 10.60 0.96
CA ALA A 67 3.91 12.02 1.15
C ALA A 67 5.15 12.79 1.58
N LYS A 68 5.35 13.98 1.01
CA LYS A 68 6.43 14.91 1.33
C LYS A 68 6.20 15.50 2.72
N VAL A 69 7.20 15.33 3.60
CA VAL A 69 7.24 15.97 4.91
C VAL A 69 8.46 16.88 4.91
N ASP A 70 8.24 18.17 4.67
CA ASP A 70 9.29 19.19 4.71
C ASP A 70 8.92 20.29 5.71
N SER A 71 9.93 21.01 6.19
CA SER A 71 9.78 22.12 7.15
C SER A 71 9.17 23.37 6.50
N SER A 72 9.26 23.52 5.17
CA SER A 72 8.68 24.63 4.42
C SER A 72 7.15 24.59 4.30
N SER A 73 6.55 23.43 4.56
CA SER A 73 5.11 23.23 4.54
C SER A 73 4.49 23.72 5.84
N GLY A 74 3.35 24.42 5.77
CA GLY A 74 2.63 24.81 6.99
C GLY A 74 2.30 23.61 7.90
N ALA A 75 2.21 23.82 9.22
CA ALA A 75 2.09 22.76 10.22
C ALA A 75 0.93 21.78 9.97
N VAL A 76 -0.20 22.28 9.46
CA VAL A 76 -1.37 21.45 9.08
C VAL A 76 -0.99 20.46 7.97
N LYS A 77 -0.33 20.93 6.91
CA LYS A 77 0.09 20.08 5.78
C LYS A 77 1.11 19.03 6.21
N GLN A 78 2.04 19.39 7.09
CA GLN A 78 3.00 18.42 7.64
C GLN A 78 2.28 17.32 8.43
N LYS A 79 1.29 17.68 9.26
CA LYS A 79 0.49 16.72 10.02
C LYS A 79 -0.29 15.78 9.10
N GLU A 80 -0.91 16.30 8.03
CA GLU A 80 -1.59 15.48 7.01
C GLU A 80 -0.61 14.50 6.34
N CYS A 81 0.55 14.97 5.88
CA CYS A 81 1.54 14.14 5.20
C CYS A 81 2.14 13.06 6.11
N LYS A 82 2.41 13.38 7.38
CA LYS A 82 2.83 12.39 8.39
C LYS A 82 1.77 11.31 8.62
N ALA A 83 0.49 11.70 8.71
CA ALA A 83 -0.60 10.74 8.86
C ALA A 83 -0.75 9.82 7.64
N ILE A 84 -0.57 10.36 6.43
CA ILE A 84 -0.56 9.58 5.19
C ILE A 84 0.59 8.56 5.20
N ASN A 85 1.80 8.98 5.56
CA ASN A 85 2.96 8.07 5.61
C ASN A 85 2.76 6.96 6.65
N LYS A 86 2.23 7.27 7.83
CA LYS A 86 1.88 6.26 8.84
C LYS A 86 0.84 5.25 8.31
N LYS A 87 -0.12 5.71 7.51
CA LYS A 87 -1.12 4.83 6.88
C LYS A 87 -0.50 3.93 5.81
N ILE A 88 0.44 4.46 5.01
CA ILE A 88 1.22 3.69 4.04
C ILE A 88 2.04 2.60 4.73
N GLU A 89 2.75 2.93 5.81
CA GLU A 89 3.52 1.95 6.60
C GLU A 89 2.63 0.85 7.17
N LYS A 90 1.46 1.20 7.71
CA LYS A 90 0.49 0.22 8.20
C LYS A 90 -0.01 -0.72 7.09
N LEU A 91 -0.26 -0.19 5.90
CA LEU A 91 -0.68 -0.98 4.74
C LEU A 91 0.41 -1.92 4.25
N LEU A 92 1.68 -1.49 4.30
CA LEU A 92 2.81 -2.37 4.02
C LEU A 92 2.86 -3.53 5.02
N SER A 93 2.67 -3.26 6.31
CA SER A 93 2.54 -4.32 7.33
C SER A 93 1.42 -5.29 6.99
N TYR A 94 0.24 -4.82 6.57
CA TYR A 94 -0.85 -5.73 6.17
C TYR A 94 -0.52 -6.57 4.93
N CYS A 95 0.32 -6.05 4.02
CA CYS A 95 0.82 -6.83 2.89
C CYS A 95 1.78 -7.92 3.35
N HIS A 96 2.62 -7.65 4.36
CA HIS A 96 3.46 -8.68 5.00
C HIS A 96 2.59 -9.71 5.72
N ASP A 97 1.60 -9.29 6.51
CA ASP A 97 0.66 -10.21 7.17
C ASP A 97 -0.03 -11.16 6.16
N TYR A 98 -0.43 -10.65 4.99
CA TYR A 98 -1.01 -11.48 3.94
C TYR A 98 -0.01 -12.50 3.40
N ALA A 99 1.22 -12.06 3.18
CA ALA A 99 2.28 -12.90 2.66
C ALA A 99 2.63 -14.01 3.66
N ASP A 100 2.70 -13.70 4.95
CA ASP A 100 2.90 -14.70 6.01
C ASP A 100 1.71 -15.69 6.04
N ALA A 101 0.48 -15.17 5.96
CA ALA A 101 -0.75 -15.96 5.95
C ALA A 101 -0.85 -16.98 4.81
N VAL A 102 -0.45 -16.63 3.59
CA VAL A 102 -0.48 -17.55 2.45
C VAL A 102 0.62 -18.63 2.51
N ASN A 103 1.64 -18.43 3.36
CA ASN A 103 2.76 -19.37 3.53
C ASN A 103 2.63 -20.26 4.78
N ILE A 104 1.52 -20.16 5.51
CA ILE A 104 1.25 -21.07 6.63
C ILE A 104 0.94 -22.45 6.04
N ALA A 105 1.75 -23.45 6.42
CA ALA A 105 1.46 -24.85 6.11
C ALA A 105 0.05 -25.22 6.64
N PRO A 106 -0.71 -26.09 5.95
CA PRO A 106 -2.06 -26.45 6.37
C PRO A 106 -2.05 -27.20 7.71
N THR A 107 -2.10 -26.46 8.82
CA THR A 107 -2.33 -26.97 10.17
C THR A 107 -3.54 -26.26 10.74
N GLU A 108 -4.68 -26.97 10.81
CA GLU A 108 -5.98 -26.59 11.44
C GLU A 108 -6.60 -25.20 11.12
N ASN A 109 -5.87 -24.31 10.44
CA ASN A 109 -6.29 -22.99 10.02
C ASN A 109 -6.78 -23.03 8.57
N GLU A 110 -7.74 -22.17 8.26
CA GLU A 110 -8.25 -21.94 6.91
C GLU A 110 -7.09 -21.54 5.98
N ILE A 111 -6.88 -22.31 4.90
CA ILE A 111 -5.83 -22.03 3.91
C ILE A 111 -6.23 -20.75 3.17
N ILE A 112 -5.37 -19.72 3.25
CA ILE A 112 -5.58 -18.48 2.50
C ILE A 112 -5.02 -18.66 1.09
N GLU A 113 -5.90 -18.61 0.09
CA GLU A 113 -5.47 -18.72 -1.29
C GLU A 113 -4.62 -17.52 -1.75
N TYR A 114 -3.53 -17.83 -2.45
CA TYR A 114 -2.74 -16.82 -3.14
C TYR A 114 -3.39 -16.41 -4.46
N ASN A 115 -4.26 -15.39 -4.41
CA ASN A 115 -4.91 -14.79 -5.57
C ASN A 115 -5.27 -13.31 -5.32
N ALA A 116 -5.69 -12.61 -6.38
CA ALA A 116 -6.01 -11.19 -6.35
C ALA A 116 -7.24 -10.83 -5.48
N SER A 117 -8.26 -11.69 -5.47
CA SER A 117 -9.49 -11.46 -4.69
C SER A 117 -9.20 -11.57 -3.19
N THR A 118 -8.55 -12.66 -2.79
CA THR A 118 -8.21 -12.92 -1.38
C THR A 118 -7.27 -11.86 -0.83
N PHE A 119 -6.26 -11.43 -1.60
CA PHE A 119 -5.43 -10.28 -1.21
C PHE A 119 -6.26 -9.01 -1.00
N LYS A 120 -7.15 -8.69 -1.95
CA LYS A 120 -8.00 -7.50 -1.86
C LYS A 120 -8.90 -7.53 -0.62
N GLU A 121 -9.56 -8.66 -0.38
CA GLU A 121 -10.42 -8.87 0.78
C GLU A 121 -9.64 -8.79 2.09
N PHE A 122 -8.46 -9.41 2.16
CA PHE A 122 -7.59 -9.39 3.34
C PHE A 122 -7.22 -7.95 3.73
N ILE A 123 -6.73 -7.16 2.76
CA ILE A 123 -6.34 -5.77 3.01
C ILE A 123 -7.57 -4.92 3.37
N GLN A 124 -8.71 -5.12 2.70
CA GLN A 124 -9.94 -4.38 2.98
C GLN A 124 -10.49 -4.68 4.38
N LYS A 125 -10.45 -5.94 4.83
CA LYS A 125 -10.83 -6.34 6.19
C LYS A 125 -9.93 -5.68 7.25
N LYS A 126 -8.62 -5.65 7.01
CA LYS A 126 -7.66 -4.98 7.90
C LYS A 126 -7.82 -3.44 7.90
N LEU A 127 -8.40 -2.86 6.86
CA LEU A 127 -8.73 -1.44 6.77
C LEU A 127 -10.01 -1.07 7.53
N THR A 128 -11.00 -1.96 7.62
CA THR A 128 -12.28 -1.71 8.30
C THR A 128 -12.25 -2.03 9.80
N GLN A 129 -11.29 -2.82 10.26
CA GLN A 129 -11.08 -3.15 11.68
C GLN A 129 -10.33 -2.07 12.49
N VAL A 130 -10.15 -0.86 11.94
CA VAL A 130 -9.39 0.25 12.54
C VAL A 130 -10.32 1.37 12.98
#